data_AF-A0A0E0BD21-F1
#
_entry.id   AF-A0A0E0BD21-F1
#
_cell.length_a   1.000
_cell.length_b   1.000
_cell.length_c   1.000
_cell.angle_alpha   90.00
_cell.angle_beta   90.00
_cell.angle_gamma   90.00
#
_symmetry.space_group_name_H-M   'P 1'
#
loop_
_entity.id
_entity.type
_entity.pdbx_description
1 polymer ?
#
loop_
_entity_poly.entity_id
_entity_poly.type
_entity_poly.pdbx_seq_one_letter_code
_entity_poly.pdbx_strand_id
1 'polypeptide(L)'
;MGMLGLARIMSMKRRRRRRRRIQADGSSALDMGRKDSRSRSGSAKRRGPHLTLDRLPQIIALLPMQDAARAACASRELLQSCRHYPELKFSAKTLAMDGQHNCIQGQMDSYIKRIDIALQNCTGGWVKRFRFELQFFHELSAHHINHWLDAAIPGIEELTLELPRDDKMKYKFPCKLLFEKGCSIQSLCLYSCAFHPDQGACSFRNLKRVYFSLVHITTEELWIFLYNSLSLEHLELGFCHEIACLKIPCTLQLLNFLRTMQRAADNTSNSCPNVETLFLMSANEAGIFYPLIFQPQGRFLHLKYLELVIVGPRNYGFGYQYTYLVTFLKASPVLETFILHVEESAKEPYPLVINPKYLKNHLLPEHCHQSIKHVTVTGFCHTQELVELIFYILENATSLQCLTLDNRIRGFEKDLVACITQDAGTQSYPKSYWDAYCSYVAIRKYIIGRVPSSVELKIPVVPPDEIISRLSKVESELLKSP
;
A
#
# COMPACT_ATOMS: atom_id res chain seq x y z
N MET A 1 5.59 31.38 17.35
CA MET A 1 4.67 32.56 17.47
C MET A 1 3.50 32.52 16.45
N GLY A 2 3.00 31.34 16.07
CA GLY A 2 2.01 31.18 14.99
C GLY A 2 0.57 30.88 15.41
N MET A 3 0.24 30.90 16.71
CA MET A 3 -1.06 30.42 17.23
C MET A 3 -2.01 31.54 17.68
N LEU A 4 -1.60 32.82 17.65
CA LEU A 4 -2.42 33.94 18.14
C LEU A 4 -3.27 34.61 17.04
N GLY A 5 -3.04 34.29 15.76
CA GLY A 5 -3.80 34.86 14.63
C GLY A 5 -5.18 34.22 14.42
N LEU A 6 -5.32 32.92 14.68
CA LEU A 6 -6.55 32.15 14.42
C LEU A 6 -7.65 32.40 15.47
N ALA A 7 -7.27 32.74 16.72
CA ALA A 7 -8.24 33.06 17.78
C ALA A 7 -9.03 34.36 17.50
N ARG A 8 -8.44 35.32 16.77
CA ARG A 8 -9.07 36.62 16.48
C ARG A 8 -10.18 36.56 15.43
N ILE A 9 -10.13 35.59 14.50
CA ILE A 9 -11.16 35.43 13.44
C ILE A 9 -12.43 34.75 14.01
N MET A 10 -12.28 33.86 14.98
CA MET A 10 -13.40 33.16 15.65
C MET A 10 -14.22 34.07 16.57
N SER A 11 -13.63 35.14 17.11
CA SER A 11 -14.30 36.12 17.99
C SER A 11 -15.34 36.98 17.26
N MET A 12 -15.16 37.24 15.95
CA MET A 12 -16.08 38.07 15.15
C MET A 12 -17.40 37.37 14.81
N LYS A 13 -17.44 36.03 14.77
CA LYS A 13 -18.69 35.27 14.53
C LYS A 13 -19.63 35.25 15.75
N ARG A 14 -19.12 35.39 16.98
CA ARG A 14 -19.96 35.43 18.21
C ARG A 14 -20.64 36.79 18.43
N ARG A 15 -20.06 37.92 17.99
CA ARG A 15 -20.70 39.25 18.08
C ARG A 15 -21.79 39.52 17.03
N ARG A 16 -21.70 38.92 15.83
CA ARG A 16 -22.74 39.07 14.79
C ARG A 16 -24.02 38.28 15.07
N ARG A 17 -23.95 37.14 15.79
CA ARG A 17 -25.15 36.39 16.21
C ARG A 17 -25.91 37.04 17.37
N ARG A 18 -25.25 37.83 18.23
CA ARG A 18 -25.90 38.54 19.35
C ARG A 18 -26.67 39.81 18.90
N ARG A 19 -26.25 40.46 17.80
CA ARG A 19 -26.96 41.65 17.26
C ARG A 19 -28.21 41.32 16.43
N ARG A 20 -28.35 40.08 15.93
CA ARG A 20 -29.56 39.65 15.18
C ARG A 20 -30.69 39.11 16.08
N ARG A 21 -30.47 38.98 17.39
CA ARG A 21 -31.50 38.53 18.37
C ARG A 21 -32.16 39.67 19.17
N ILE A 22 -31.72 40.92 19.00
CA ILE A 22 -32.27 42.09 19.73
C ILE A 22 -33.16 42.96 18.81
N GLN A 23 -33.39 42.53 17.56
CA GLN A 23 -34.14 43.29 16.56
C GLN A 23 -35.44 42.60 16.11
N ALA A 24 -35.97 41.72 16.98
CA ALA A 24 -37.19 40.95 16.73
C ALA A 24 -38.20 41.03 17.90
N ASP A 25 -38.17 42.12 18.68
CA ASP A 25 -39.20 42.41 19.67
C ASP A 25 -39.42 43.93 19.74
N GLY A 26 -40.68 44.36 19.59
CA GLY A 26 -41.14 45.72 19.90
C GLY A 26 -41.51 46.60 18.71
N SER A 27 -42.80 46.58 18.35
CA SER A 27 -43.47 47.54 17.47
C SER A 27 -43.71 48.91 18.15
N SER A 28 -43.64 49.98 17.35
CA SER A 28 -44.66 51.05 17.19
C SER A 28 -44.15 52.50 17.20
N ALA A 29 -44.70 53.24 16.23
CA ALA A 29 -45.08 54.67 16.22
C ALA A 29 -44.05 55.79 15.97
N LEU A 30 -44.27 56.44 14.81
CA LEU A 30 -44.41 57.89 14.54
C LEU A 30 -43.20 58.85 14.60
N ASP A 31 -42.82 59.28 13.39
CA ASP A 31 -42.82 60.66 12.86
C ASP A 31 -41.89 61.78 13.36
N MET A 32 -41.38 62.53 12.36
CA MET A 32 -40.80 63.89 12.35
C MET A 32 -39.48 64.20 13.08
N GLY A 33 -38.50 64.72 12.32
CA GLY A 33 -37.47 65.63 12.86
C GLY A 33 -36.11 65.62 12.18
N ARG A 34 -35.87 66.58 11.28
CA ARG A 34 -34.53 67.00 10.78
C ARG A 34 -33.56 67.30 11.94
N LYS A 35 -32.29 66.88 11.81
CA LYS A 35 -31.12 67.79 11.90
C LYS A 35 -29.80 67.10 11.55
N ASP A 36 -29.04 67.80 10.72
CA ASP A 36 -27.62 67.59 10.44
C ASP A 36 -26.77 67.58 11.72
N SER A 37 -25.80 66.68 11.78
CA SER A 37 -24.46 67.03 12.26
C SER A 37 -23.44 65.99 11.83
N ARG A 38 -22.47 66.48 11.05
CA ARG A 38 -21.25 65.81 10.62
C ARG A 38 -20.44 65.37 11.84
N SER A 39 -20.04 64.09 11.88
CA SER A 39 -18.82 63.70 12.59
C SER A 39 -18.08 62.63 11.79
N ARG A 40 -17.02 63.07 11.12
CA ARG A 40 -15.97 62.24 10.52
C ARG A 40 -15.46 61.25 11.56
N SER A 41 -15.68 59.96 11.33
CA SER A 41 -14.95 58.88 11.99
C SER A 41 -14.34 58.01 10.91
N GLY A 42 -13.04 58.24 10.66
CA GLY A 42 -12.24 57.48 9.73
C GLY A 42 -12.14 56.03 10.19
N SER A 43 -12.86 55.12 9.52
CA SER A 43 -12.61 53.69 9.65
C SER A 43 -11.49 53.31 8.69
N ALA A 44 -10.25 53.40 9.20
CA ALA A 44 -9.09 52.81 8.56
C ALA A 44 -9.39 51.32 8.26
N LYS A 45 -9.53 50.99 6.96
CA LYS A 45 -9.43 49.61 6.48
C LYS A 45 -8.07 49.09 6.96
N ARG A 46 -8.08 48.27 8.01
CA ARG A 46 -6.90 47.48 8.41
C ARG A 46 -6.59 46.54 7.23
N ARG A 47 -5.71 46.99 6.33
CA ARG A 47 -5.00 46.11 5.40
C ARG A 47 -4.22 45.13 6.28
N GLY A 48 -4.60 43.85 6.21
CA GLY A 48 -3.80 42.78 6.78
C GLY A 48 -2.41 42.74 6.12
N PRO A 49 -1.43 42.06 6.72
CA PRO A 49 -0.07 42.03 6.20
C PRO A 49 -0.09 41.57 4.75
N HIS A 50 0.63 42.29 3.89
CA HIS A 50 0.89 41.89 2.52
C HIS A 50 1.64 40.55 2.53
N LEU A 51 0.91 39.43 2.53
CA LEU A 51 1.41 38.19 1.97
C LEU A 51 1.72 38.53 0.51
N THR A 52 3.01 38.60 0.17
CA THR A 52 3.47 38.76 -1.21
C THR A 52 2.70 37.76 -2.06
N LEU A 53 1.97 38.25 -3.09
CA LEU A 53 1.10 37.43 -3.94
C LEU A 53 1.83 36.17 -4.46
N ASP A 54 3.15 36.26 -4.62
CA ASP A 54 4.03 35.21 -5.14
C ASP A 54 4.07 33.92 -4.30
N ARG A 55 3.76 33.97 -3.00
CA ARG A 55 3.78 32.77 -2.12
C ARG A 55 2.42 32.13 -1.91
N LEU A 56 1.33 32.76 -2.37
CA LEU A 56 -0.02 32.24 -2.18
C LEU A 56 -0.25 30.88 -2.85
N PRO A 57 0.23 30.60 -4.08
CA PRO A 57 0.07 29.29 -4.70
C PRO A 57 0.72 28.16 -3.88
N GLN A 58 1.92 28.40 -3.32
CA GLN A 58 2.64 27.44 -2.49
C GLN A 58 1.89 27.13 -1.19
N ILE A 59 1.33 28.15 -0.54
CA ILE A 59 0.55 27.97 0.68
C ILE A 59 -0.75 27.21 0.39
N ILE A 60 -1.43 27.55 -0.72
CA ILE A 60 -2.67 26.89 -1.12
C ILE A 60 -2.42 25.43 -1.51
N ALA A 61 -1.31 25.11 -2.17
CA ALA A 61 -0.94 23.74 -2.53
C ALA A 61 -0.69 22.83 -1.31
N LEU A 62 -0.43 23.39 -0.13
CA LEU A 62 -0.27 22.64 1.12
C LEU A 62 -1.59 22.41 1.88
N LEU A 63 -2.66 23.11 1.50
CA LEU A 63 -3.97 22.96 2.14
C LEU A 63 -4.70 21.73 1.60
N PRO A 64 -5.51 21.03 2.40
CA PRO A 64 -6.46 20.05 1.88
C PRO A 64 -7.38 20.67 0.82
N MET A 65 -7.76 19.88 -0.21
CA MET A 65 -8.57 20.37 -1.35
C MET A 65 -9.81 21.16 -0.92
N GLN A 66 -10.51 20.74 0.14
CA GLN A 66 -11.68 21.45 0.68
C GLN A 66 -11.32 22.81 1.30
N ASP A 67 -10.17 22.92 1.97
CA ASP A 67 -9.69 24.17 2.55
C ASP A 67 -9.19 25.13 1.46
N ALA A 68 -8.51 24.61 0.44
CA ALA A 68 -8.15 25.38 -0.75
C ALA A 68 -9.41 25.93 -1.43
N ALA A 69 -10.43 25.10 -1.65
CA ALA A 69 -11.72 25.54 -2.20
C ALA A 69 -12.42 26.59 -1.32
N ARG A 70 -12.41 26.43 0.01
CA ARG A 70 -12.94 27.43 0.94
C ARG A 70 -12.19 28.76 0.87
N ALA A 71 -10.86 28.71 0.73
CA ALA A 71 -10.02 29.90 0.57
C ALA A 71 -10.32 30.60 -0.77
N ALA A 72 -10.55 29.84 -1.84
CA ALA A 72 -10.96 30.38 -3.14
C ALA A 72 -12.26 31.21 -3.05
N CYS A 73 -13.21 30.83 -2.20
CA CYS A 73 -14.45 31.58 -2.00
C CYS A 73 -14.24 32.93 -1.28
N ALA A 74 -13.09 33.13 -0.63
CA ALA A 74 -12.85 34.32 0.20
C ALA A 74 -12.31 35.53 -0.59
N SER A 75 -11.64 35.30 -1.72
CA SER A 75 -11.07 36.38 -2.54
C SER A 75 -10.78 35.91 -3.98
N ARG A 76 -10.79 36.86 -4.92
CA ARG A 76 -10.50 36.60 -6.34
C ARG A 76 -9.04 36.20 -6.56
N GLU A 77 -8.13 36.75 -5.77
CA GLU A 77 -6.70 36.42 -5.79
C GLU A 77 -6.43 34.99 -5.32
N LEU A 78 -7.14 34.54 -4.27
CA LEU A 78 -7.08 33.16 -3.80
C LEU A 78 -7.70 32.20 -4.82
N LEU A 79 -8.82 32.58 -5.45
CA LEU A 79 -9.41 31.80 -6.54
C LEU A 79 -8.42 31.60 -7.70
N GLN A 80 -7.71 32.66 -8.12
CA GLN A 80 -6.68 32.56 -9.17
C GLN A 80 -5.51 31.66 -8.75
N SER A 81 -5.09 31.74 -7.49
CA SER A 81 -4.03 30.89 -6.96
C SER A 81 -4.46 29.42 -6.85
N CYS A 82 -5.74 29.14 -6.56
CA CYS A 82 -6.30 27.78 -6.53
C CYS A 82 -6.37 27.11 -7.90
N ARG A 83 -6.34 27.87 -9.01
CA ARG A 83 -6.28 27.27 -10.37
C ARG A 83 -4.97 26.52 -10.64
N HIS A 84 -3.95 26.73 -9.82
CA HIS A 84 -2.65 26.04 -9.88
C HIS A 84 -2.55 24.95 -8.80
N TYR A 85 -3.67 24.53 -8.22
CA TYR A 85 -3.67 23.50 -7.20
C TYR A 85 -3.27 22.15 -7.84
N PRO A 86 -2.20 21.50 -7.37
CA PRO A 86 -1.51 20.45 -8.12
C PRO A 86 -2.21 19.08 -8.08
N GLU A 87 -3.26 18.92 -7.28
CA GLU A 87 -3.88 17.63 -7.01
C GLU A 87 -5.41 17.72 -6.92
N LEU A 88 -6.13 16.86 -7.61
CA LEU A 88 -7.57 16.68 -7.40
C LEU A 88 -7.82 15.29 -6.85
N LYS A 89 -8.38 15.23 -5.64
CA LYS A 89 -8.69 13.99 -4.95
C LYS A 89 -10.17 13.90 -4.63
N PHE A 90 -10.85 12.94 -5.24
CA PHE A 90 -12.24 12.59 -5.00
C PHE A 90 -12.30 11.31 -4.17
N SER A 91 -12.78 11.42 -2.94
CA SER A 91 -12.98 10.32 -2.00
C SER A 91 -14.21 10.59 -1.14
N ALA A 92 -14.65 9.61 -0.34
CA ALA A 92 -15.82 9.77 0.51
C ALA A 92 -15.72 11.03 1.40
N LYS A 93 -14.51 11.30 1.91
CA LYS A 93 -14.22 12.49 2.71
C LYS A 93 -14.32 13.78 1.91
N THR A 94 -13.74 13.82 0.70
CA THR A 94 -13.72 15.07 -0.08
C THR A 94 -15.08 15.39 -0.69
N LEU A 95 -15.88 14.37 -0.98
CA LEU A 95 -17.27 14.47 -1.42
C LEU A 95 -18.26 14.72 -0.26
N ALA A 96 -17.78 14.74 0.99
CA ALA A 96 -18.57 14.96 2.20
C ALA A 96 -19.74 13.96 2.34
N MET A 97 -19.44 12.69 2.11
CA MET A 97 -20.35 11.59 2.41
C MET A 97 -20.49 11.40 3.92
N ASP A 98 -21.64 10.90 4.36
CA ASP A 98 -21.82 10.52 5.75
C ASP A 98 -20.92 9.33 6.14
N GLY A 99 -20.71 9.16 7.44
CA GLY A 99 -19.75 8.20 8.00
C GLY A 99 -20.09 6.72 7.75
N GLN A 100 -21.15 6.41 7.01
CA GLN A 100 -21.53 5.03 6.69
C GLN A 100 -20.90 4.51 5.39
N HIS A 101 -20.13 5.32 4.64
CA HIS A 101 -19.36 4.91 3.45
C HIS A 101 -20.15 4.12 2.39
N ASN A 102 -21.48 4.19 2.43
CA ASN A 102 -22.38 3.62 1.44
C ASN A 102 -23.16 4.78 0.86
N CYS A 103 -23.21 4.90 -0.47
CA CYS A 103 -24.08 5.91 -1.06
C CYS A 103 -25.53 5.58 -0.70
N ILE A 104 -26.19 6.46 0.06
CA ILE A 104 -27.63 6.38 0.23
C ILE A 104 -28.28 6.45 -1.16
N GLN A 105 -29.19 5.52 -1.43
CA GLN A 105 -29.93 5.44 -2.68
C GLN A 105 -30.58 6.81 -2.98
N GLY A 106 -30.22 7.42 -4.13
CA GLY A 106 -30.70 8.74 -4.56
C GLY A 106 -29.74 9.92 -4.39
N GLN A 107 -28.56 9.76 -3.79
CA GLN A 107 -27.55 10.84 -3.68
C GLN A 107 -26.45 10.82 -4.77
N MET A 108 -26.37 9.75 -5.56
CA MET A 108 -25.39 9.54 -6.65
C MET A 108 -25.24 10.76 -7.56
N ASP A 109 -26.36 11.27 -8.08
CA ASP A 109 -26.37 12.41 -9.02
C ASP A 109 -25.78 13.67 -8.40
N SER A 110 -25.97 13.87 -7.09
CA SER A 110 -25.38 14.99 -6.38
C SER A 110 -23.85 14.89 -6.35
N TYR A 111 -23.32 13.69 -6.15
CA TYR A 111 -21.88 13.46 -6.14
C TYR A 111 -21.27 13.57 -7.54
N ILE A 112 -21.90 12.98 -8.55
CA ILE A 112 -21.49 13.10 -9.96
C ILE A 112 -21.41 14.58 -10.34
N LYS A 113 -22.46 15.35 -10.06
CA LYS A 113 -22.51 16.79 -10.34
C LYS A 113 -21.41 17.58 -9.62
N ARG A 114 -21.04 17.20 -8.38
CA ARG A 114 -19.93 17.83 -7.66
C ARG A 114 -18.60 17.57 -8.33
N ILE A 115 -18.36 16.36 -8.81
CA ILE A 115 -17.15 16.00 -9.56
C ILE A 115 -17.12 16.81 -10.86
N ASP A 116 -18.21 16.83 -11.62
CA ASP A 116 -18.31 17.58 -12.88
C ASP A 116 -18.00 19.07 -12.68
N ILE A 117 -18.59 19.71 -11.67
CA ILE A 117 -18.33 21.12 -11.34
C ILE A 117 -16.86 21.31 -10.95
N ALA A 118 -16.27 20.39 -10.18
CA ALA A 118 -14.88 20.48 -9.79
C ALA A 118 -13.95 20.38 -11.00
N LEU A 119 -14.20 19.44 -11.91
CA LEU A 119 -13.45 19.27 -13.16
C LEU A 119 -13.58 20.50 -14.06
N GLN A 120 -14.80 21.01 -14.27
CA GLN A 120 -15.05 22.23 -15.05
C GLN A 120 -14.25 23.43 -14.51
N ASN A 121 -14.19 23.62 -13.20
CA ASN A 121 -13.43 24.71 -12.60
C ASN A 121 -11.90 24.59 -12.76
N CYS A 122 -11.42 23.37 -13.05
CA CYS A 122 -10.00 23.08 -13.22
C CYS A 122 -9.58 22.97 -14.69
N THR A 123 -10.53 23.06 -15.63
CA THR A 123 -10.23 23.11 -17.07
C THR A 123 -9.35 24.33 -17.39
N GLY A 124 -8.09 24.08 -17.77
CA GLY A 124 -7.06 25.11 -18.01
C GLY A 124 -6.10 25.40 -16.84
N GLY A 125 -6.20 24.66 -15.73
CA GLY A 125 -5.25 24.68 -14.61
C GLY A 125 -4.14 23.62 -14.75
N TRP A 126 -2.98 23.84 -14.11
CA TRP A 126 -1.89 22.86 -14.06
C TRP A 126 -2.13 21.86 -12.92
N VAL A 127 -2.97 20.85 -13.17
CA VAL A 127 -3.20 19.75 -12.21
C VAL A 127 -2.33 18.56 -12.59
N LYS A 128 -1.43 18.16 -11.69
CA LYS A 128 -0.47 17.07 -11.93
C LYS A 128 -0.98 15.71 -11.44
N ARG A 129 -1.82 15.69 -10.40
CA ARG A 129 -2.29 14.45 -9.76
C ARG A 129 -3.80 14.37 -9.74
N PHE A 130 -4.36 13.28 -10.23
CA PHE A 130 -5.78 12.97 -10.16
C PHE A 130 -5.99 11.66 -9.42
N ARG A 131 -6.85 11.69 -8.39
CA ARG A 131 -7.18 10.52 -7.61
C ARG A 131 -8.69 10.38 -7.46
N PHE A 132 -9.21 9.30 -8.01
CA PHE A 132 -10.59 8.87 -7.89
C PHE A 132 -10.63 7.65 -6.95
N GLU A 133 -10.84 7.89 -5.67
CA GLU A 133 -11.05 6.86 -4.66
C GLU A 133 -12.55 6.62 -4.55
N LEU A 134 -13.11 5.79 -5.43
CA LEU A 134 -14.55 5.61 -5.65
C LEU A 134 -15.06 4.24 -5.19
N GLN A 135 -14.34 3.55 -4.30
CA GLN A 135 -14.64 2.19 -3.84
C GLN A 135 -16.06 2.01 -3.25
N PHE A 136 -16.72 3.10 -2.87
CA PHE A 136 -18.08 3.16 -2.30
C PHE A 136 -19.18 3.49 -3.33
N PHE A 137 -18.82 3.72 -4.60
CA PHE A 137 -19.74 4.06 -5.68
C PHE A 137 -20.30 2.81 -6.40
N HIS A 138 -21.08 2.00 -5.70
CA HIS A 138 -21.79 0.89 -6.34
C HIS A 138 -22.77 1.45 -7.41
N GLU A 139 -22.81 0.83 -8.60
CA GLU A 139 -23.67 1.22 -9.75
C GLU A 139 -23.23 2.45 -10.58
N LEU A 140 -22.03 2.99 -10.38
CA LEU A 140 -21.52 4.07 -11.24
C LEU A 140 -21.35 3.61 -12.69
N SER A 141 -21.93 4.34 -13.64
CA SER A 141 -21.82 4.00 -15.06
C SER A 141 -20.43 4.35 -15.64
N ALA A 142 -19.96 3.51 -16.55
CA ALA A 142 -18.67 3.69 -17.23
C ALA A 142 -18.56 5.03 -17.98
N HIS A 143 -19.68 5.56 -18.46
CA HIS A 143 -19.73 6.83 -19.18
C HIS A 143 -19.25 8.00 -18.31
N HIS A 144 -19.68 8.08 -17.05
CA HIS A 144 -19.25 9.16 -16.16
C HIS A 144 -17.75 9.09 -15.88
N ILE A 145 -17.23 7.89 -15.62
CA ILE A 145 -15.79 7.68 -15.37
C ILE A 145 -14.98 8.10 -16.60
N ASN A 146 -15.36 7.65 -17.79
CA ASN A 146 -14.66 8.00 -19.02
C ASN A 146 -14.72 9.52 -19.28
N HIS A 147 -15.88 10.15 -19.08
CA HIS A 147 -16.01 11.59 -19.19
C HIS A 147 -15.07 12.35 -18.23
N TRP A 148 -14.94 11.86 -17.00
CA TRP A 148 -14.01 12.45 -16.02
C TRP A 148 -12.56 12.25 -16.39
N LEU A 149 -12.20 11.07 -16.89
CA LEU A 149 -10.86 10.81 -17.38
C LEU A 149 -10.53 11.73 -18.56
N ASP A 150 -11.43 11.86 -19.54
CA ASP A 150 -11.26 12.72 -20.72
C ASP A 150 -11.05 14.19 -20.35
N ALA A 151 -11.83 14.69 -19.40
CA ALA A 151 -11.67 16.06 -18.89
C ALA A 151 -10.34 16.29 -18.17
N ALA A 152 -9.69 15.23 -17.70
CA ALA A 152 -8.50 15.28 -16.88
C ALA A 152 -7.20 15.27 -17.72
N ILE A 153 -7.20 14.71 -18.94
CA ILE A 153 -6.00 14.34 -19.73
C ILE A 153 -4.89 15.39 -19.87
N PRO A 154 -5.12 16.71 -20.07
CA PRO A 154 -4.02 17.63 -20.35
C PRO A 154 -3.14 17.90 -19.11
N GLY A 155 -1.92 17.36 -19.10
CA GLY A 155 -0.87 17.71 -18.12
C GLY A 155 -0.82 16.88 -16.83
N ILE A 156 -1.55 15.76 -16.76
CA ILE A 156 -1.51 14.83 -15.63
C ILE A 156 -0.22 14.02 -15.64
N GLU A 157 0.42 13.92 -14.49
CA GLU A 157 1.59 13.08 -14.25
C GLU A 157 1.22 11.82 -13.43
N GLU A 158 0.21 11.90 -12.56
CA GLU A 158 -0.23 10.76 -11.73
C GLU A 158 -1.75 10.58 -11.77
N LEU A 159 -2.19 9.37 -12.11
CA LEU A 159 -3.60 8.98 -12.15
C LEU A 159 -3.84 7.78 -11.21
N THR A 160 -4.78 7.94 -10.30
CA THR A 160 -5.32 6.87 -9.45
C THR A 160 -6.81 6.71 -9.71
N LEU A 161 -7.23 5.49 -10.04
CA LEU A 161 -8.63 5.10 -10.19
C LEU A 161 -8.89 3.85 -9.35
N GLU A 162 -9.61 4.02 -8.25
CA GLU A 162 -10.02 2.93 -7.37
C GLU A 162 -11.53 2.78 -7.43
N LEU A 163 -11.99 1.71 -8.09
CA LEU A 163 -13.41 1.41 -8.25
C LEU A 163 -13.90 0.44 -7.17
N PRO A 164 -15.23 0.35 -6.95
CA PRO A 164 -15.77 -0.69 -6.09
C PRO A 164 -15.40 -2.06 -6.62
N ARG A 165 -15.19 -3.00 -5.71
CA ARG A 165 -14.97 -4.40 -6.07
C ARG A 165 -16.15 -4.91 -6.90
N ASP A 166 -15.87 -5.38 -8.10
CA ASP A 166 -16.84 -5.97 -9.02
C ASP A 166 -16.28 -7.27 -9.56
N ASP A 167 -16.81 -8.41 -9.12
CA ASP A 167 -16.34 -9.72 -9.58
C ASP A 167 -16.54 -9.92 -11.09
N LYS A 168 -17.41 -9.12 -11.73
CA LYS A 168 -17.63 -9.14 -13.18
C LYS A 168 -16.72 -8.17 -13.94
N MET A 169 -15.93 -7.35 -13.23
CA MET A 169 -14.99 -6.37 -13.79
C MET A 169 -15.58 -5.58 -14.98
N LYS A 170 -16.79 -5.05 -14.81
CA LYS A 170 -17.58 -4.47 -15.92
C LYS A 170 -16.92 -3.25 -16.54
N TYR A 171 -16.18 -2.48 -15.76
CA TYR A 171 -15.51 -1.27 -16.23
C TYR A 171 -14.19 -1.63 -16.93
N LYS A 172 -14.06 -1.21 -18.19
CA LYS A 172 -12.85 -1.32 -18.99
C LYS A 172 -12.13 0.02 -19.03
N PHE A 173 -10.90 0.05 -18.54
CA PHE A 173 -10.06 1.23 -18.59
C PHE A 173 -9.68 1.57 -20.05
N PRO A 174 -9.84 2.82 -20.50
CA PRO A 174 -9.50 3.22 -21.86
C PRO A 174 -7.98 3.40 -22.02
N CYS A 175 -7.27 2.34 -22.44
CA CYS A 175 -5.81 2.35 -22.60
C CYS A 175 -5.27 3.46 -23.53
N LYS A 176 -6.08 3.92 -24.49
CA LYS A 176 -5.74 5.02 -25.43
C LYS A 176 -5.27 6.29 -24.71
N LEU A 177 -5.82 6.57 -23.54
CA LEU A 177 -5.43 7.70 -22.71
C LEU A 177 -3.94 7.74 -22.36
N LEU A 178 -3.28 6.58 -22.36
CA LEU A 178 -1.89 6.45 -21.94
C LEU A 178 -0.89 6.70 -23.08
N PHE A 179 -1.33 6.71 -24.34
CA PHE A 179 -0.46 6.88 -25.51
C PHE A 179 -0.98 7.90 -26.52
N GLU A 180 -2.04 8.64 -26.18
CA GLU A 180 -2.48 9.81 -26.96
C GLU A 180 -1.45 10.95 -26.94
N LYS A 181 -1.46 11.77 -28.00
CA LYS A 181 -0.57 12.93 -28.12
C LYS A 181 -0.83 13.90 -26.96
N GLY A 182 0.19 14.14 -26.14
CA GLY A 182 0.10 15.01 -24.97
C GLY A 182 -0.09 14.28 -23.63
N CYS A 183 -0.14 12.94 -23.63
CA CYS A 183 -0.11 12.17 -22.39
C CYS A 183 1.22 12.37 -21.65
N SER A 184 1.13 12.91 -20.42
CA SER A 184 2.26 13.11 -19.51
C SER A 184 2.25 12.14 -18.32
N ILE A 185 1.38 11.13 -18.34
CA ILE A 185 1.17 10.22 -17.20
C ILE A 185 2.44 9.39 -17.00
N GLN A 186 2.99 9.49 -15.79
CA GLN A 186 4.16 8.75 -15.32
C GLN A 186 3.80 7.72 -14.26
N SER A 187 2.69 7.92 -13.53
CA SER A 187 2.23 7.02 -12.47
C SER A 187 0.78 6.62 -12.71
N LEU A 188 0.52 5.32 -12.82
CA LEU A 188 -0.81 4.78 -13.03
C LEU A 188 -1.16 3.80 -11.90
N CYS A 189 -2.26 4.07 -11.20
CA CYS A 189 -2.77 3.22 -10.13
C CYS A 189 -4.22 2.83 -10.45
N LEU A 190 -4.46 1.55 -10.70
CA LEU A 190 -5.78 1.01 -11.02
C LEU A 190 -6.20 -0.04 -9.98
N TYR A 191 -7.44 0.05 -9.50
CA TYR A 191 -8.04 -0.92 -8.61
C TYR A 191 -9.43 -1.35 -9.09
N SER A 192 -9.66 -2.66 -9.18
CA SER A 192 -10.93 -3.31 -9.55
C SER A 192 -11.51 -2.87 -10.91
N CYS A 193 -10.73 -3.04 -11.98
CA CYS A 193 -11.16 -2.78 -13.36
C CYS A 193 -10.49 -3.72 -14.37
N ALA A 194 -11.01 -3.76 -15.60
CA ALA A 194 -10.35 -4.44 -16.71
C ALA A 194 -9.37 -3.52 -17.44
N PHE A 195 -8.17 -4.03 -17.74
CA PHE A 195 -7.11 -3.31 -18.46
C PHE A 195 -6.62 -4.17 -19.62
N HIS A 196 -6.98 -3.77 -20.84
CA HIS A 196 -6.71 -4.53 -22.06
C HIS A 196 -5.90 -3.65 -23.04
N PRO A 197 -4.56 -3.70 -22.99
CA PRO A 197 -3.70 -2.99 -23.93
C PRO A 197 -3.79 -3.65 -25.32
N ASP A 198 -4.28 -2.90 -26.32
CA ASP A 198 -4.39 -3.38 -27.70
C ASP A 198 -3.00 -3.62 -28.33
N GLN A 199 -2.90 -4.58 -29.26
CA GLN A 199 -1.65 -4.92 -29.97
C GLN A 199 -1.11 -3.82 -30.90
N GLY A 200 -1.88 -2.75 -31.16
CA GLY A 200 -1.52 -1.70 -32.10
C GLY A 200 -0.71 -0.58 -31.48
N ALA A 201 0.59 -0.47 -31.79
CA ALA A 201 1.48 0.69 -31.60
C ALA A 201 1.33 1.48 -30.26
N CYS A 202 0.92 0.82 -29.18
CA CYS A 202 0.77 1.42 -27.86
C CYS A 202 2.17 1.70 -27.33
N SER A 203 2.53 2.97 -27.10
CA SER A 203 3.85 3.33 -26.57
C SER A 203 3.69 4.00 -25.21
N PHE A 204 3.89 3.23 -24.13
CA PHE A 204 3.75 3.69 -22.75
C PHE A 204 5.04 4.32 -22.23
N ARG A 205 5.76 5.06 -23.07
CA ARG A 205 7.14 5.54 -22.80
C ARG A 205 7.26 6.48 -21.60
N ASN A 206 6.17 7.10 -21.16
CA ASN A 206 6.19 8.00 -20.03
C ASN A 206 5.94 7.29 -18.69
N LEU A 207 5.34 6.09 -18.70
CA LEU A 207 5.01 5.37 -17.48
C LEU A 207 6.29 4.88 -16.78
N LYS A 208 6.45 5.35 -15.55
CA LYS A 208 7.52 4.99 -14.62
C LYS A 208 7.03 4.10 -13.48
N ARG A 209 5.78 4.29 -13.05
CA ARG A 209 5.21 3.58 -11.91
C ARG A 209 3.83 3.05 -12.25
N VAL A 210 3.63 1.76 -11.99
CA VAL A 210 2.36 1.08 -12.23
C VAL A 210 1.97 0.30 -10.98
N TYR A 211 0.74 0.51 -10.53
CA TYR A 211 0.12 -0.26 -9.47
C TYR A 211 -1.22 -0.79 -9.98
N PHE A 212 -1.31 -2.11 -10.13
CA PHE A 212 -2.55 -2.79 -10.49
C PHE A 212 -2.99 -3.68 -9.35
N SER A 213 -4.22 -3.53 -8.89
CA SER A 213 -4.79 -4.37 -7.84
C SER A 213 -6.20 -4.81 -8.18
N LEU A 214 -6.49 -6.11 -8.14
CA LEU A 214 -7.75 -6.67 -8.66
C LEU A 214 -8.04 -6.22 -10.10
N VAL A 215 -7.00 -6.05 -10.91
CA VAL A 215 -7.13 -5.66 -12.32
C VAL A 215 -7.23 -6.91 -13.17
N HIS A 216 -8.18 -6.93 -14.08
CA HIS A 216 -8.35 -7.99 -15.05
C HIS A 216 -7.48 -7.72 -16.27
N ILE A 217 -6.38 -8.47 -16.38
CA ILE A 217 -5.38 -8.41 -17.44
C ILE A 217 -4.79 -9.82 -17.63
N THR A 218 -4.75 -10.31 -18.87
CA THR A 218 -4.18 -11.62 -19.18
C THR A 218 -2.65 -11.59 -19.15
N THR A 219 -2.00 -12.75 -19.04
CA THR A 219 -0.54 -12.89 -19.18
C THR A 219 0.01 -12.25 -20.47
N GLU A 220 -0.65 -12.49 -21.60
CA GLU A 220 -0.20 -11.98 -22.91
C GLU A 220 -0.33 -10.46 -23.00
N GLU A 221 -1.44 -9.91 -22.48
CA GLU A 221 -1.67 -8.47 -22.43
C GLU A 221 -0.67 -7.77 -21.50
N LEU A 222 -0.35 -8.37 -20.35
CA LEU A 222 0.67 -7.85 -19.46
C LEU A 222 2.04 -7.84 -20.15
N TRP A 223 2.38 -8.91 -20.88
CA TRP A 223 3.63 -8.96 -21.63
C TRP A 223 3.71 -7.83 -22.67
N ILE A 224 2.64 -7.61 -23.45
CA ILE A 224 2.54 -6.51 -24.42
C ILE A 224 2.71 -5.16 -23.72
N PHE A 225 2.05 -4.95 -22.58
CA PHE A 225 2.16 -3.74 -21.79
C PHE A 225 3.59 -3.47 -21.33
N LEU A 226 4.22 -4.46 -20.71
CA LEU A 226 5.59 -4.37 -20.20
C LEU A 226 6.59 -4.14 -21.32
N TYR A 227 6.45 -4.83 -22.45
CA TYR A 227 7.34 -4.67 -23.60
C TYR A 227 7.34 -3.23 -24.15
N ASN A 228 6.19 -2.54 -24.05
CA ASN A 228 6.00 -1.17 -24.52
C ASN A 228 6.23 -0.08 -23.47
N SER A 229 6.64 -0.44 -22.24
CA SER A 229 6.81 0.47 -21.09
C SER A 229 8.28 0.69 -20.73
N LEU A 230 9.10 1.15 -21.68
CA LEU A 230 10.57 1.20 -21.53
C LEU A 230 11.10 2.07 -20.37
N SER A 231 10.30 3.01 -19.86
CA SER A 231 10.67 3.89 -18.74
C SER A 231 10.21 3.36 -17.39
N LEU A 232 9.66 2.14 -17.33
CA LEU A 232 9.09 1.59 -16.10
C LEU A 232 10.19 1.31 -15.08
N GLU A 233 10.07 1.96 -13.93
CA GLU A 233 10.99 1.87 -12.79
C GLU A 233 10.37 1.01 -11.66
N HIS A 234 9.04 1.07 -11.51
CA HIS A 234 8.29 0.46 -10.40
C HIS A 234 7.04 -0.26 -10.92
N LEU A 235 6.92 -1.56 -10.61
CA LEU A 235 5.75 -2.38 -10.95
C LEU A 235 5.19 -3.07 -9.70
N GLU A 236 3.92 -2.81 -9.40
CA GLU A 236 3.15 -3.55 -8.39
C GLU A 236 1.94 -4.23 -9.03
N LEU A 237 1.80 -5.53 -8.78
CA LEU A 237 0.67 -6.35 -9.23
C LEU A 237 0.06 -7.06 -8.02
N GLY A 238 -1.19 -6.76 -7.70
CA GLY A 238 -1.92 -7.36 -6.59
C GLY A 238 -3.19 -8.06 -7.02
N PHE A 239 -3.36 -9.34 -6.67
CA PHE A 239 -4.59 -10.11 -6.88
C PHE A 239 -5.17 -10.02 -8.30
N CYS A 240 -4.31 -10.02 -9.32
CA CYS A 240 -4.73 -10.00 -10.73
C CYS A 240 -4.93 -11.45 -11.19
N HIS A 241 -6.18 -11.89 -11.36
CA HIS A 241 -6.56 -13.32 -11.42
C HIS A 241 -6.23 -14.04 -12.73
N GLU A 242 -6.00 -13.33 -13.83
CA GLU A 242 -5.73 -13.94 -15.15
C GLU A 242 -4.24 -14.01 -15.51
N ILE A 243 -3.36 -13.59 -14.59
CA ILE A 243 -1.92 -13.68 -14.81
C ILE A 243 -1.46 -15.06 -14.35
N ALA A 244 -1.36 -15.98 -15.31
CA ALA A 244 -0.85 -17.33 -15.09
C ALA A 244 0.68 -17.41 -15.07
N CYS A 245 1.39 -16.37 -15.50
CA CYS A 245 2.86 -16.39 -15.52
C CYS A 245 3.37 -14.95 -15.63
N LEU A 246 4.04 -14.45 -14.60
CA LEU A 246 4.72 -13.17 -14.73
C LEU A 246 6.07 -13.39 -15.41
N LYS A 247 6.25 -12.80 -16.60
CA LYS A 247 7.54 -12.69 -17.28
C LYS A 247 7.91 -11.22 -17.43
N ILE A 248 9.09 -10.85 -16.96
CA ILE A 248 9.62 -9.48 -17.11
C ILE A 248 10.50 -9.41 -18.37
N PRO A 249 10.16 -8.57 -19.37
CA PRO A 249 11.01 -8.38 -20.54
C PRO A 249 12.38 -7.81 -20.18
N CYS A 250 13.45 -8.29 -20.82
CA CYS A 250 14.81 -7.77 -20.66
C CYS A 250 14.97 -6.32 -21.16
N THR A 251 13.99 -5.79 -21.89
CA THR A 251 13.94 -4.39 -22.32
C THR A 251 13.66 -3.42 -21.17
N LEU A 252 13.11 -3.89 -20.04
CA LEU A 252 12.85 -3.10 -18.85
C LEU A 252 14.10 -2.89 -18.00
N GLN A 253 15.08 -2.19 -18.57
CA GLN A 253 16.39 -2.00 -17.92
C GLN A 253 16.33 -1.07 -16.70
N LEU A 254 15.30 -0.22 -16.61
CA LEU A 254 15.10 0.74 -15.53
C LEU A 254 14.28 0.17 -14.36
N LEU A 255 13.68 -1.01 -14.52
CA LEU A 255 12.84 -1.63 -13.50
C LEU A 255 13.70 -2.04 -12.32
N ASN A 256 13.58 -1.29 -11.22
CA ASN A 256 14.33 -1.51 -10.00
C ASN A 256 13.45 -2.05 -8.86
N PHE A 257 12.13 -1.83 -8.94
CA PHE A 257 11.18 -2.27 -7.93
C PHE A 257 10.10 -3.16 -8.56
N LEU A 258 9.98 -4.38 -8.03
CA LEU A 258 8.93 -5.33 -8.41
C LEU A 258 8.22 -5.85 -7.18
N ARG A 259 6.90 -5.71 -7.15
CA ARG A 259 6.02 -6.19 -6.09
C ARG A 259 4.90 -7.02 -6.68
N THR A 260 4.80 -8.28 -6.27
CA THR A 260 3.75 -9.17 -6.79
C THR A 260 3.04 -9.88 -5.65
N MET A 261 1.73 -9.74 -5.59
CA MET A 261 0.82 -10.50 -4.73
C MET A 261 -0.07 -11.32 -5.66
N GLN A 262 0.45 -12.45 -6.14
CA GLN A 262 -0.28 -13.32 -7.07
C GLN A 262 -0.67 -14.61 -6.37
N ARG A 263 -1.80 -15.19 -6.81
CA ARG A 263 -2.04 -16.61 -6.61
C ARG A 263 -1.05 -17.33 -7.52
N ALA A 264 -0.18 -18.16 -6.95
CA ALA A 264 0.90 -18.77 -7.72
C ALA A 264 0.32 -19.48 -8.92
N ALA A 265 0.88 -19.11 -10.05
CA ALA A 265 0.67 -19.79 -11.28
C ALA A 265 2.00 -20.41 -11.70
N ASP A 266 1.90 -21.53 -12.41
CA ASP A 266 2.98 -22.47 -12.65
C ASP A 266 4.29 -21.80 -13.09
N ASN A 267 5.38 -22.21 -12.43
CA ASN A 267 6.78 -22.13 -12.85
C ASN A 267 7.13 -20.99 -13.81
N THR A 268 7.63 -19.87 -13.26
CA THR A 268 8.16 -18.78 -14.08
C THR A 268 9.68 -18.74 -14.06
N SER A 269 10.27 -18.85 -15.25
CA SER A 269 11.68 -18.59 -15.53
C SER A 269 11.94 -17.08 -15.55
N ASN A 270 11.88 -16.45 -14.37
CA ASN A 270 12.11 -15.02 -14.28
C ASN A 270 13.60 -14.69 -14.29
N SER A 271 14.10 -14.31 -15.46
CA SER A 271 15.36 -13.56 -15.59
C SER A 271 15.03 -12.07 -15.46
N CYS A 272 15.12 -11.54 -14.24
CA CYS A 272 14.97 -10.11 -13.97
C CYS A 272 16.35 -9.53 -13.65
N PRO A 273 17.17 -9.17 -14.65
CA PRO A 273 18.59 -8.90 -14.42
C PRO A 273 18.83 -7.67 -13.52
N ASN A 274 17.95 -6.64 -13.57
CA ASN A 274 18.22 -5.31 -13.00
C ASN A 274 17.39 -4.95 -11.75
N VAL A 275 16.55 -5.85 -11.24
CA VAL A 275 15.71 -5.55 -10.07
C VAL A 275 16.58 -5.43 -8.82
N GLU A 276 16.49 -4.28 -8.13
CA GLU A 276 17.20 -4.04 -6.86
C GLU A 276 16.34 -4.37 -5.63
N THR A 277 15.02 -4.20 -5.75
CA THR A 277 14.04 -4.44 -4.69
C THR A 277 12.95 -5.37 -5.20
N LEU A 278 12.81 -6.52 -4.55
CA LEU A 278 11.81 -7.53 -4.90
C LEU A 278 10.94 -7.86 -3.70
N PHE A 279 9.64 -7.73 -3.90
CA PHE A 279 8.61 -8.17 -2.96
C PHE A 279 7.74 -9.26 -3.61
N LEU A 280 7.66 -10.42 -2.98
CA LEU A 280 6.78 -11.50 -3.42
C LEU A 280 5.88 -11.95 -2.27
N MET A 281 4.58 -12.04 -2.53
CA MET A 281 3.61 -12.66 -1.64
C MET A 281 2.94 -13.83 -2.36
N SER A 282 3.00 -14.99 -1.73
CA SER A 282 2.26 -16.18 -2.12
C SER A 282 0.81 -16.05 -1.65
N ALA A 283 -0.18 -16.08 -2.56
CA ALA A 283 -1.60 -16.15 -2.19
C ALA A 283 -2.19 -17.54 -2.45
N ASN A 284 -2.78 -18.11 -1.41
CA ASN A 284 -3.44 -19.42 -1.29
C ASN A 284 -4.26 -19.87 -2.52
N GLU A 285 -4.10 -21.13 -2.95
CA GLU A 285 -5.19 -21.93 -3.56
C GLU A 285 -5.14 -23.39 -3.09
N ALA A 286 -6.33 -23.99 -3.02
CA ALA A 286 -6.55 -25.41 -2.73
C ALA A 286 -6.02 -26.27 -3.87
N GLY A 287 -4.80 -26.77 -3.75
CA GLY A 287 -4.17 -27.64 -4.76
C GLY A 287 -2.86 -28.24 -4.27
N ILE A 288 -2.43 -29.34 -4.88
CA ILE A 288 -1.37 -30.25 -4.40
C ILE A 288 0.07 -29.68 -4.54
N PHE A 289 0.22 -28.43 -4.95
CA PHE A 289 1.54 -27.87 -5.28
C PHE A 289 1.74 -26.46 -4.71
N TYR A 290 2.11 -26.39 -3.42
CA TYR A 290 2.82 -25.26 -2.82
C TYR A 290 3.87 -25.75 -1.83
N PRO A 291 4.97 -25.00 -1.57
CA PRO A 291 5.31 -23.66 -2.06
C PRO A 291 6.65 -23.60 -2.81
N LEU A 292 6.84 -22.58 -3.64
CA LEU A 292 8.18 -22.13 -4.05
C LEU A 292 9.07 -23.19 -4.74
N ILE A 293 8.56 -23.91 -5.75
CA ILE A 293 9.43 -24.24 -6.90
C ILE A 293 9.65 -22.96 -7.73
N PHE A 294 9.96 -21.85 -7.04
CA PHE A 294 10.63 -20.72 -7.64
C PHE A 294 12.07 -21.18 -7.76
N GLN A 295 12.37 -21.96 -8.79
CA GLN A 295 13.75 -22.09 -9.25
C GLN A 295 14.01 -20.83 -10.05
N PRO A 296 14.69 -19.81 -9.50
CA PRO A 296 15.15 -18.72 -10.32
C PRO A 296 16.13 -19.30 -11.34
N GLN A 297 15.64 -19.55 -12.55
CA GLN A 297 16.49 -20.01 -13.66
C GLN A 297 17.48 -18.90 -14.06
N GLY A 298 17.20 -17.64 -13.67
CA GLY A 298 18.09 -16.48 -13.80
C GLY A 298 18.74 -16.08 -12.47
N ARG A 299 19.85 -15.33 -12.56
CA ARG A 299 20.49 -14.71 -11.39
C ARG A 299 19.96 -13.29 -11.19
N PHE A 300 19.59 -12.95 -9.96
CA PHE A 300 19.25 -11.60 -9.54
C PHE A 300 20.53 -10.86 -9.16
N LEU A 301 21.30 -10.47 -10.17
CA LEU A 301 22.66 -9.93 -10.00
C LEU A 301 22.69 -8.56 -9.32
N HIS A 302 21.57 -7.84 -9.31
CA HIS A 302 21.45 -6.49 -8.75
C HIS A 302 20.52 -6.40 -7.53
N LEU A 303 19.94 -7.52 -7.09
CA LEU A 303 18.96 -7.53 -6.00
C LEU A 303 19.64 -7.29 -4.65
N LYS A 304 19.28 -6.17 -4.01
CA LYS A 304 19.79 -5.73 -2.70
C LYS A 304 18.77 -5.93 -1.58
N TYR A 305 17.48 -5.85 -1.90
CA TYR A 305 16.39 -6.01 -0.93
C TYR A 305 15.41 -7.06 -1.41
N LEU A 306 15.18 -8.08 -0.56
CA LEU A 306 14.22 -9.15 -0.81
C LEU A 306 13.26 -9.27 0.36
N GLU A 307 11.96 -9.25 0.07
CA GLU A 307 10.91 -9.45 1.06
C GLU A 307 9.89 -10.46 0.54
N LEU A 308 9.71 -11.53 1.31
CA LEU A 308 8.87 -12.67 0.95
C LEU A 308 7.77 -12.86 1.99
N VAL A 309 6.54 -13.04 1.54
CA VAL A 309 5.39 -13.38 2.39
C VAL A 309 4.87 -14.75 1.97
N ILE A 310 4.94 -15.70 2.90
CA ILE A 310 4.44 -17.06 2.73
C ILE A 310 3.10 -17.15 3.47
N VAL A 311 2.03 -17.32 2.69
CA VAL A 311 0.69 -17.64 3.19
C VAL A 311 0.40 -19.11 2.87
N GLY A 312 -0.01 -19.87 3.87
CA GLY A 312 -0.19 -21.31 3.78
C GLY A 312 -1.59 -21.75 3.30
N PRO A 313 -1.74 -22.94 2.69
CA PRO A 313 -3.05 -23.53 2.50
C PRO A 313 -3.78 -23.76 3.82
N ARG A 314 -5.03 -23.28 3.92
CA ARG A 314 -5.86 -23.46 5.13
C ARG A 314 -6.28 -24.91 5.38
N ASN A 315 -6.23 -25.79 4.37
CA ASN A 315 -7.00 -27.05 4.39
C ASN A 315 -6.18 -28.35 4.36
N TYR A 316 -4.85 -28.34 4.20
CA TYR A 316 -4.07 -29.59 4.18
C TYR A 316 -2.67 -29.38 4.76
N GLY A 317 -2.23 -30.32 5.60
CA GLY A 317 -0.92 -30.35 6.24
C GLY A 317 0.19 -30.59 5.22
N PHE A 318 0.64 -29.50 4.59
CA PHE A 318 1.81 -29.51 3.73
C PHE A 318 3.04 -29.08 4.53
N GLY A 319 4.08 -29.91 4.46
CA GLY A 319 5.42 -29.57 4.94
C GLY A 319 6.01 -28.45 4.11
N TYR A 320 6.13 -27.27 4.69
CA TYR A 320 6.75 -26.12 4.05
C TYR A 320 8.25 -26.34 3.92
N GLN A 321 8.74 -26.54 2.70
CA GLN A 321 10.16 -26.67 2.42
C GLN A 321 10.84 -25.30 2.34
N TYR A 322 10.97 -24.61 3.48
CA TYR A 322 11.67 -23.32 3.59
C TYR A 322 13.13 -23.40 3.08
N THR A 323 13.70 -24.60 2.99
CA THR A 323 15.02 -24.88 2.41
C THR A 323 15.14 -24.46 0.94
N TYR A 324 14.04 -24.39 0.17
CA TYR A 324 14.09 -23.86 -1.20
C TYR A 324 14.51 -22.39 -1.25
N LEU A 325 14.27 -21.61 -0.19
CA LEU A 325 14.72 -20.21 -0.11
C LEU A 325 16.25 -20.09 -0.23
N VAL A 326 17.00 -21.13 0.12
CA VAL A 326 18.46 -21.17 -0.08
C VAL A 326 18.82 -21.03 -1.56
N THR A 327 18.06 -21.66 -2.47
CA THR A 327 18.30 -21.51 -3.91
C THR A 327 18.10 -20.06 -4.37
N PHE A 328 17.15 -19.36 -3.77
CA PHE A 328 16.84 -17.98 -4.08
C PHE A 328 17.91 -17.02 -3.54
N LEU A 329 18.40 -17.27 -2.33
CA LEU A 329 19.54 -16.56 -1.76
C LEU A 329 20.80 -16.77 -2.63
N LYS A 330 21.08 -18.01 -3.07
CA LYS A 330 22.20 -18.31 -3.98
C LYS A 330 22.08 -17.61 -5.34
N ALA A 331 20.86 -17.40 -5.83
CA ALA A 331 20.61 -16.65 -7.06
C ALA A 331 20.79 -15.12 -6.91
N SER A 332 20.97 -14.63 -5.67
CA SER A 332 20.98 -13.20 -5.33
C SER A 332 22.30 -12.78 -4.64
N PRO A 333 23.42 -12.74 -5.37
CA PRO A 333 24.76 -12.62 -4.78
C PRO A 333 25.05 -11.27 -4.07
N VAL A 334 24.34 -10.21 -4.43
CA VAL A 334 24.51 -8.86 -3.86
C VAL A 334 23.43 -8.50 -2.84
N LEU A 335 22.64 -9.49 -2.39
CA LEU A 335 21.55 -9.26 -1.46
C LEU A 335 22.06 -8.72 -0.13
N GLU A 336 21.52 -7.60 0.33
CA GLU A 336 21.90 -6.95 1.60
C GLU A 336 20.86 -7.16 2.69
N THR A 337 19.57 -7.13 2.33
CA THR A 337 18.46 -7.28 3.26
C THR A 337 17.52 -8.38 2.81
N PHE A 338 17.26 -9.33 3.70
CA PHE A 338 16.28 -10.40 3.50
C PHE A 338 15.21 -10.36 4.59
N ILE A 339 13.95 -10.26 4.18
CA ILE A 339 12.80 -10.28 5.08
C ILE A 339 11.87 -11.43 4.68
N LEU A 340 11.47 -12.23 5.66
CA LEU A 340 10.54 -13.34 5.51
C LEU A 340 9.37 -13.17 6.47
N HIS A 341 8.15 -13.22 5.94
CA HIS A 341 6.92 -13.24 6.72
C HIS A 341 6.26 -14.60 6.58
N VAL A 342 6.06 -15.28 7.71
CA VAL A 342 5.39 -16.58 7.76
C VAL A 342 4.01 -16.40 8.38
N GLU A 343 2.97 -16.58 7.59
CA GLU A 343 1.59 -16.41 8.04
C GLU A 343 1.13 -17.56 8.98
N GLU A 344 0.12 -17.34 9.81
CA GLU A 344 -0.33 -18.34 10.79
C GLU A 344 -0.91 -19.61 10.13
N SER A 345 -1.60 -19.50 8.98
CA SER A 345 -2.00 -20.68 8.20
C SER A 345 -0.82 -21.45 7.63
N ALA A 346 0.36 -20.82 7.53
CA ALA A 346 1.61 -21.46 7.14
C ALA A 346 2.31 -22.23 8.28
N LYS A 347 1.74 -22.24 9.50
CA LYS A 347 2.30 -22.94 10.66
C LYS A 347 1.65 -24.30 10.79
N GLU A 348 2.44 -25.36 10.73
CA GLU A 348 1.93 -26.70 11.00
C GLU A 348 1.48 -26.84 12.47
N PRO A 349 0.36 -27.55 12.75
CA PRO A 349 -0.20 -27.67 14.09
C PRO A 349 0.54 -28.67 15.01
N TYR A 350 1.73 -29.16 14.64
CA TYR A 350 2.41 -30.24 15.36
C TYR A 350 3.29 -29.75 16.53
N PRO A 351 3.45 -30.59 17.58
CA PRO A 351 4.31 -30.27 18.73
C PRO A 351 5.78 -30.06 18.34
N LEU A 352 6.56 -29.44 19.24
CA LEU A 352 8.01 -29.25 19.13
C LEU A 352 8.74 -30.59 18.89
N VAL A 353 8.91 -31.01 17.64
CA VAL A 353 9.72 -32.17 17.26
C VAL A 353 10.87 -31.71 16.36
N ILE A 354 11.72 -30.82 16.88
CA ILE A 354 13.01 -30.56 16.23
C ILE A 354 13.92 -31.72 16.62
N ASN A 355 14.17 -32.64 15.69
CA ASN A 355 15.11 -33.73 15.91
C ASN A 355 16.54 -33.24 15.62
N PRO A 356 17.41 -33.10 16.63
CA PRO A 356 18.76 -32.57 16.44
C PRO A 356 19.63 -33.43 15.52
N LYS A 357 19.29 -34.72 15.34
CA LYS A 357 20.00 -35.63 14.45
C LYS A 357 19.81 -35.29 12.97
N TYR A 358 18.71 -34.63 12.61
CA TYR A 358 18.41 -34.27 11.22
C TYR A 358 18.83 -32.84 10.86
N LEU A 359 19.10 -31.98 11.87
CA LEU A 359 19.54 -30.58 11.73
C LEU A 359 20.90 -30.35 11.03
N LYS A 360 21.49 -31.33 10.34
CA LYS A 360 22.85 -31.24 9.80
C LYS A 360 23.09 -31.81 8.39
N ASN A 361 22.11 -32.41 7.72
CA ASN A 361 22.45 -33.30 6.60
C ASN A 361 22.19 -32.79 5.16
N HIS A 362 21.58 -31.62 4.92
CA HIS A 362 21.16 -31.27 3.55
C HIS A 362 21.53 -29.88 3.02
N LEU A 363 22.01 -28.95 3.86
CA LEU A 363 22.39 -27.60 3.45
C LEU A 363 23.90 -27.39 3.65
N LEU A 364 24.72 -28.07 2.84
CA LEU A 364 26.17 -27.96 2.93
C LEU A 364 26.65 -26.50 2.74
N PRO A 365 27.61 -26.02 3.55
CA PRO A 365 28.16 -24.66 3.50
C PRO A 365 29.14 -24.50 2.33
N GLU A 366 28.66 -24.68 1.10
CA GLU A 366 29.49 -24.52 -0.10
C GLU A 366 29.44 -23.09 -0.67
N HIS A 367 28.59 -22.19 -0.14
CA HIS A 367 28.32 -20.88 -0.75
C HIS A 367 28.32 -19.76 0.30
N CYS A 368 29.27 -18.84 0.21
CA CYS A 368 29.33 -17.67 1.11
C CYS A 368 28.51 -16.49 0.57
N HIS A 369 27.59 -15.99 1.39
CA HIS A 369 26.83 -14.76 1.14
C HIS A 369 27.57 -13.56 1.74
N GLN A 370 28.34 -12.86 0.91
CA GLN A 370 29.21 -11.77 1.36
C GLN A 370 28.47 -10.44 1.60
N SER A 371 27.25 -10.30 1.09
CA SER A 371 26.53 -9.02 1.07
C SER A 371 25.42 -8.94 2.12
N ILE A 372 24.89 -10.08 2.59
CA ILE A 372 23.73 -10.12 3.48
C ILE A 372 24.11 -9.54 4.84
N LYS A 373 23.48 -8.42 5.21
CA LYS A 373 23.70 -7.69 6.46
C LYS A 373 22.52 -7.80 7.41
N HIS A 374 21.30 -7.79 6.88
CA HIS A 374 20.08 -7.72 7.68
C HIS A 374 19.13 -8.85 7.31
N VAL A 375 18.78 -9.67 8.30
CA VAL A 375 17.80 -10.74 8.15
C VAL A 375 16.69 -10.55 9.17
N THR A 376 15.44 -10.52 8.70
CA THR A 376 14.26 -10.43 9.56
C THR A 376 13.28 -11.53 9.22
N VAL A 377 12.92 -12.35 10.19
CA VAL A 377 11.84 -13.33 10.08
C VAL A 377 10.73 -12.95 11.03
N THR A 378 9.56 -12.64 10.48
CA THR A 378 8.34 -12.36 11.24
C THR A 378 7.37 -13.53 11.09
N GLY A 379 6.53 -13.76 12.10
CA GLY A 379 5.73 -14.97 12.16
C GLY A 379 6.57 -16.22 12.42
N PHE A 380 7.80 -16.08 12.91
CA PHE A 380 8.72 -17.20 13.16
C PHE A 380 8.04 -18.31 13.99
N CYS A 381 8.15 -19.55 13.51
CA CYS A 381 7.59 -20.75 14.13
C CYS A 381 8.67 -21.81 14.35
N HIS A 382 8.41 -22.76 15.25
CA HIS A 382 9.36 -23.80 15.67
C HIS A 382 9.53 -24.96 14.67
N THR A 383 9.33 -24.73 13.37
CA THR A 383 9.51 -25.76 12.33
C THR A 383 10.98 -26.08 12.11
N GLN A 384 11.28 -27.34 11.81
CA GLN A 384 12.67 -27.80 11.63
C GLN A 384 13.34 -27.07 10.46
N GLU A 385 12.63 -26.93 9.33
CA GLU A 385 13.12 -26.34 8.09
C GLU A 385 13.39 -24.84 8.23
N LEU A 386 12.58 -24.11 9.01
CA LEU A 386 12.83 -22.69 9.28
C LEU A 386 14.08 -22.52 10.15
N VAL A 387 14.27 -23.38 11.16
CA VAL A 387 15.49 -23.40 11.97
C VAL A 387 16.71 -23.76 11.12
N GLU A 388 16.60 -24.72 10.20
CA GLU A 388 17.66 -25.07 9.26
C GLU A 388 18.01 -23.92 8.31
N LEU A 389 17.02 -23.16 7.83
CA LEU A 389 17.26 -21.94 7.05
C LEU A 389 18.04 -20.90 7.86
N ILE A 390 17.69 -20.71 9.14
CA ILE A 390 18.45 -19.80 10.02
C ILE A 390 19.88 -20.30 10.22
N PHE A 391 20.11 -21.60 10.41
CA PHE A 391 21.47 -22.15 10.51
C PHE A 391 22.27 -21.92 9.23
N TYR A 392 21.67 -22.19 8.07
CA TYR A 392 22.30 -21.91 6.79
C TYR A 392 22.73 -20.44 6.68
N ILE A 393 21.86 -19.49 7.04
CA ILE A 393 22.18 -18.06 7.02
C ILE A 393 23.32 -17.73 7.99
N LEU A 394 23.27 -18.21 9.23
CA LEU A 394 24.31 -17.96 10.22
C LEU A 394 25.68 -18.52 9.82
N GLU A 395 25.70 -19.67 9.14
CA GLU A 395 26.94 -20.32 8.71
C GLU A 395 27.51 -19.73 7.41
N ASN A 396 26.67 -19.14 6.55
CA ASN A 396 27.08 -18.71 5.21
C ASN A 396 27.09 -17.19 5.01
N ALA A 397 26.38 -16.39 5.81
CA ALA A 397 26.34 -14.94 5.69
C ALA A 397 27.47 -14.27 6.50
N THR A 398 28.62 -14.03 5.85
CA THR A 398 29.83 -13.55 6.53
C THR A 398 29.76 -12.07 6.95
N SER A 399 28.90 -11.28 6.31
CA SER A 399 28.69 -9.85 6.61
C SER A 399 27.44 -9.60 7.45
N LEU A 400 26.85 -10.63 8.04
CA LEU A 400 25.62 -10.50 8.82
C LEU A 400 25.86 -9.56 10.03
N GLN A 401 24.99 -8.57 10.18
CA GLN A 401 25.06 -7.58 11.26
C GLN A 401 23.87 -7.72 12.21
N CYS A 402 22.70 -8.03 11.69
CA CYS A 402 21.47 -8.10 12.48
C CYS A 402 20.59 -9.28 12.04
N LEU A 403 20.18 -10.10 13.00
CA LEU A 403 19.18 -11.15 12.85
C LEU A 403 17.98 -10.85 13.75
N THR A 404 16.80 -10.66 13.17
CA THR A 404 15.55 -10.44 13.92
C THR A 404 14.64 -11.65 13.77
N LEU A 405 14.20 -12.23 14.88
CA LEU A 405 13.22 -13.31 14.93
C LEU A 405 12.00 -12.85 15.74
N ASP A 406 10.91 -12.46 15.07
CA ASP A 406 9.64 -12.09 15.70
C ASP A 406 8.60 -13.18 15.41
N ASN A 407 7.91 -13.66 16.45
CA ASN A 407 6.85 -14.66 16.30
C ASN A 407 5.52 -14.07 15.78
N ARG A 408 5.37 -12.75 15.79
CA ARG A 408 4.24 -12.03 15.20
C ARG A 408 4.58 -11.66 13.77
N ILE A 409 3.55 -11.64 12.92
CA ILE A 409 3.66 -11.05 11.58
C ILE A 409 3.59 -9.54 11.73
N ARG A 410 4.50 -8.81 11.09
CA ARG A 410 4.52 -7.34 11.04
C ARG A 410 4.81 -6.89 9.62
N GLY A 411 4.40 -5.67 9.25
CA GLY A 411 4.72 -5.06 7.96
C GLY A 411 3.72 -5.34 6.82
N PHE A 412 3.09 -6.53 6.79
CA PHE A 412 2.16 -6.93 5.72
C PHE A 412 0.68 -7.02 6.13
N GLU A 413 0.33 -6.55 7.32
CA GLU A 413 -1.00 -6.78 7.90
C GLU A 413 -2.14 -6.31 6.97
N LYS A 414 -2.02 -5.16 6.32
CA LYS A 414 -3.07 -4.63 5.42
C LYS A 414 -3.24 -5.48 4.16
N ASP A 415 -2.14 -5.84 3.53
CA ASP A 415 -2.14 -6.63 2.29
C ASP A 415 -2.55 -8.08 2.57
N LEU A 416 -2.15 -8.60 3.73
CA LEU A 416 -2.55 -9.91 4.22
C LEU A 416 -4.05 -9.96 4.53
N VAL A 417 -4.59 -8.94 5.19
CA VAL A 417 -6.05 -8.80 5.41
C VAL A 417 -6.77 -8.74 4.06
N ALA A 418 -6.27 -7.99 3.08
CA ALA A 418 -6.85 -7.96 1.74
C ALA A 418 -6.84 -9.34 1.06
N CYS A 419 -5.76 -10.13 1.22
CA CYS A 419 -5.69 -11.52 0.76
C CYS A 419 -6.70 -12.42 1.49
N ILE A 420 -6.76 -12.32 2.81
CA ILE A 420 -7.57 -13.19 3.68
C ILE A 420 -9.06 -12.92 3.49
N THR A 421 -9.46 -11.66 3.37
CA THR A 421 -10.85 -11.21 3.19
C THR A 421 -11.45 -11.58 1.83
N GLN A 422 -10.64 -12.02 0.87
CA GLN A 422 -11.12 -12.61 -0.38
C GLN A 422 -11.68 -14.03 -0.19
N ASP A 423 -11.23 -14.76 0.84
CA ASP A 423 -11.67 -16.11 1.18
C ASP A 423 -12.58 -16.03 2.42
N ALA A 424 -13.89 -15.82 2.20
CA ALA A 424 -14.94 -15.60 3.20
C ALA A 424 -15.12 -16.78 4.19
N GLY A 425 -14.15 -16.97 5.07
CA GLY A 425 -14.10 -18.06 6.04
C GLY A 425 -12.92 -17.90 7.00
N THR A 426 -12.84 -16.78 7.71
CA THR A 426 -11.88 -16.61 8.80
C THR A 426 -12.50 -17.05 10.12
N GLN A 427 -12.05 -18.21 10.61
CA GLN A 427 -12.04 -18.49 12.03
C GLN A 427 -10.79 -17.85 12.63
N SER A 428 -10.99 -16.91 13.57
CA SER A 428 -9.94 -16.36 14.41
C SER A 428 -9.54 -17.44 15.41
N TYR A 429 -8.38 -18.07 15.25
CA TYR A 429 -7.93 -19.12 16.15
C TYR A 429 -7.23 -18.56 17.41
N PRO A 430 -7.62 -18.97 18.62
CA PRO A 430 -7.01 -18.55 19.89
C PRO A 430 -5.74 -19.35 20.25
N LYS A 431 -4.98 -19.86 19.26
CA LYS A 431 -3.84 -20.78 19.43
C LYS A 431 -2.51 -20.08 19.79
N SER A 432 -2.51 -18.74 19.88
CA SER A 432 -1.33 -17.91 19.70
C SER A 432 -0.26 -17.98 20.81
N TYR A 433 -0.61 -18.34 22.05
CA TYR A 433 0.36 -18.30 23.17
C TYR A 433 1.27 -19.53 23.24
N TRP A 434 0.76 -20.72 22.93
CA TRP A 434 1.55 -21.94 22.93
C TRP A 434 2.59 -21.92 21.80
N ASP A 435 2.18 -21.52 20.60
CA ASP A 435 3.08 -21.43 19.45
C ASP A 435 4.14 -20.34 19.65
N ALA A 436 3.78 -19.22 20.28
CA ALA A 436 4.73 -18.19 20.69
C ALA A 436 5.78 -18.72 21.68
N TYR A 437 5.36 -19.52 22.67
CA TYR A 437 6.27 -20.17 23.62
C TYR A 437 7.18 -21.18 22.92
N CYS A 438 6.62 -22.07 22.09
CA CYS A 438 7.40 -23.08 21.38
C CYS A 438 8.45 -22.44 20.47
N SER A 439 8.08 -21.39 19.74
CA SER A 439 8.99 -20.61 18.90
C SER A 439 10.12 -19.99 19.73
N TYR A 440 9.81 -19.42 20.90
CA TYR A 440 10.81 -18.87 21.80
C TYR A 440 11.76 -19.94 22.36
N VAL A 441 11.24 -21.11 22.78
CA VAL A 441 12.05 -22.24 23.24
C VAL A 441 12.98 -22.72 22.14
N ALA A 442 12.50 -22.82 20.89
CA ALA A 442 13.32 -23.19 19.74
C ALA A 442 14.48 -22.21 19.53
N ILE A 443 14.21 -20.89 19.59
CA ILE A 443 15.26 -19.86 19.50
C ILE A 443 16.29 -20.04 20.60
N ARG A 444 15.85 -20.17 21.86
CA ARG A 444 16.76 -20.32 23.01
C ARG A 444 17.64 -21.55 22.94
N LYS A 445 17.04 -22.70 22.60
CA LYS A 445 17.71 -24.00 22.66
C LYS A 445 18.62 -24.23 21.47
N TYR A 446 18.26 -23.75 20.29
CA TYR A 446 18.91 -24.15 19.03
C TYR A 446 19.66 -23.01 18.32
N ILE A 447 19.20 -21.76 18.46
CA ILE A 447 19.71 -20.62 17.68
C ILE A 447 20.69 -19.76 18.47
N ILE A 448 20.35 -19.34 19.70
CA ILE A 448 21.17 -18.37 20.47
C ILE A 448 22.65 -18.75 20.54
N GLY A 449 22.95 -20.01 20.88
CA GLY A 449 24.33 -20.49 21.03
C GLY A 449 25.13 -20.58 19.71
N ARG A 450 24.47 -20.43 18.56
CA ARG A 450 25.12 -20.41 17.23
C ARG A 450 25.28 -19.02 16.65
N VAL A 451 24.64 -18.00 17.21
CA VAL A 451 24.77 -16.63 16.69
C VAL A 451 26.18 -16.11 16.98
N PRO A 452 26.95 -15.68 15.96
CA PRO A 452 28.26 -15.08 16.17
C PRO A 452 28.16 -13.84 17.06
N SER A 453 29.19 -13.58 17.88
CA SER A 453 29.21 -12.42 18.79
C SER A 453 29.17 -11.07 18.07
N SER A 454 29.52 -11.02 16.78
CA SER A 454 29.43 -9.82 15.94
C SER A 454 28.03 -9.51 15.43
N VAL A 455 27.07 -10.43 15.59
CA VAL A 455 25.70 -10.30 15.07
C VAL A 455 24.76 -9.88 16.20
N GLU A 456 24.00 -8.80 15.97
CA GLU A 456 22.93 -8.38 16.86
C GLU A 456 21.70 -9.28 16.68
N LEU A 457 21.37 -10.11 17.69
CA LEU A 457 20.13 -10.91 17.71
C LEU A 457 19.00 -10.13 18.38
N LYS A 458 17.93 -9.87 17.64
CA LYS A 458 16.70 -9.23 18.14
C LYS A 458 15.57 -10.24 18.25
N ILE A 459 14.98 -10.35 19.44
CA ILE A 459 13.79 -11.16 19.73
C ILE A 459 12.74 -10.21 20.31
N PRO A 460 11.92 -9.55 19.47
CA PRO A 460 11.03 -8.47 19.92
C PRO A 460 9.88 -8.92 20.83
N VAL A 461 9.61 -10.23 20.88
CA VAL A 461 8.57 -10.82 21.73
C VAL A 461 9.19 -11.93 22.54
N VAL A 462 9.21 -11.72 23.85
CA VAL A 462 9.51 -12.76 24.82
C VAL A 462 8.21 -13.08 25.55
N PRO A 463 7.80 -14.36 25.63
CA PRO A 463 6.65 -14.74 26.45
C PRO A 463 6.87 -14.32 27.91
N PRO A 464 5.86 -13.81 28.62
CA PRO A 464 5.98 -13.46 30.04
C PRO A 464 6.46 -14.65 30.89
N ASP A 465 7.26 -14.38 31.94
CA ASP A 465 7.84 -15.43 32.80
C ASP A 465 6.80 -16.38 33.41
N GLU A 466 5.62 -15.86 33.74
CA GLU A 466 4.49 -16.66 34.24
C GLU A 466 4.00 -17.68 33.18
N ILE A 467 3.93 -17.26 31.91
CA ILE A 467 3.54 -18.14 30.81
C ILE A 467 4.65 -19.16 30.55
N ILE A 468 5.92 -18.74 30.57
CA ILE A 468 7.07 -19.65 30.41
C ILE A 468 7.03 -20.75 31.48
N SER A 469 6.87 -20.40 32.76
CA SER A 469 6.85 -21.37 33.86
C SER A 469 5.67 -22.34 33.78
N ARG A 470 4.50 -21.87 33.34
CA ARG A 470 3.32 -22.72 33.19
C ARG A 470 3.49 -23.68 32.02
N LEU A 471 3.94 -23.18 30.87
CA LEU A 471 4.07 -23.99 29.66
C LEU A 471 5.27 -24.95 29.72
N SER A 472 6.35 -24.60 30.42
CA SER A 472 7.46 -25.52 30.67
C SER A 472 7.06 -26.73 31.52
N LYS A 473 6.12 -26.53 32.46
CA LYS A 473 5.55 -27.63 33.25
C LYS A 473 4.73 -28.57 32.36
N VAL A 474 3.88 -28.02 31.51
CA VAL A 474 3.07 -28.76 30.52
C VAL A 474 3.97 -29.53 29.54
N GLU A 475 5.02 -28.91 29.01
CA GLU A 475 6.01 -29.56 28.14
C GLU A 475 6.66 -30.77 28.84
N SER A 476 7.03 -30.61 30.11
CA SER A 476 7.64 -31.69 30.90
C SER A 476 6.68 -32.86 31.20
N GLU A 477 5.37 -32.60 31.24
CA GLU A 477 4.32 -33.60 31.42
C GLU A 477 4.02 -34.31 30.09
N LEU A 478 3.98 -33.57 28.97
CA LEU A 478 3.79 -34.11 27.62
C LEU A 478 4.94 -35.01 27.17
N LEU A 479 6.20 -34.63 27.46
CA LEU A 479 7.39 -35.44 27.15
C LEU A 479 7.54 -36.69 28.04
N LYS A 480 6.73 -36.82 29.10
CA LYS A 480 6.70 -37.99 30.01
C LYS A 480 5.55 -38.95 29.72
N SER A 481 4.63 -38.60 28.83
CA SER A 481 3.59 -39.50 28.33
C SER A 481 4.22 -40.46 27.31
N PRO A 482 4.10 -41.79 27.50
CA PRO A 482 4.70 -42.78 26.59
C PRO A 482 4.13 -42.74 25.18
#